data_AF-D6M6G9-F1
#
_entry.id   AF-D6M6G9-F1
#
_cell.length_a   1.000
_cell.length_b   1.000
_cell.length_c   1.000
_cell.angle_alpha   90.00
_cell.angle_beta   90.00
_cell.angle_gamma   90.00
#
_symmetry.space_group_name_H-M   'P 1'
#
loop_
_entity.id
_entity.type
_entity.pdbx_description
1 polymer ?
#
loop_
_entity_poly.entity_id
_entity_poly.type
_entity_poly.pdbx_seq_one_letter_code
_entity_poly.pdbx_strand_id
1 'polypeptide(L)'
;MPRGWHDPAVAIMVNRAVLAHRLFTGLSRRHLACLVEELAEPWQAGVEGRRHAVRGGARKRAEGAGARHQLVFVDRLVATLIHLRHDLPHSVLGLLLRVGA
;
A
#
# COMPACT_ATOMS: atom_id res chain seq x y z
N MET A 1 15.25 -17.75 -29.62
CA MET A 1 14.34 -16.67 -29.21
C MET A 1 13.69 -17.04 -27.88
N PRO A 2 14.19 -16.62 -26.70
CA PRO A 2 13.57 -17.00 -25.44
C PRO A 2 12.51 -15.96 -25.04
N ARG A 3 11.24 -16.34 -25.19
CA ARG A 3 10.09 -15.70 -24.56
C ARG A 3 9.70 -16.58 -23.37
N GLY A 4 9.71 -16.02 -22.16
CA GLY A 4 9.16 -16.71 -21.00
C GLY A 4 9.82 -16.39 -19.66
N TRP A 5 10.06 -15.11 -19.35
CA TRP A 5 10.30 -14.71 -17.96
C TRP A 5 8.95 -14.57 -17.24
N HIS A 6 8.39 -15.69 -16.82
CA HIS A 6 7.40 -15.73 -15.75
C HIS A 6 7.67 -16.99 -14.93
N ASP A 7 8.63 -16.92 -14.01
CA ASP A 7 8.68 -17.82 -12.87
C ASP A 7 7.63 -17.33 -11.85
N PRO A 8 6.50 -18.03 -11.64
CA PRO A 8 5.52 -17.68 -10.61
C PRO A 8 6.01 -17.99 -9.18
N ALA A 9 7.29 -18.35 -9.01
CA ALA A 9 7.79 -19.08 -7.85
C ALA A 9 8.28 -18.22 -6.67
N VAL A 10 8.29 -16.88 -6.75
CA VAL A 10 8.80 -16.07 -5.62
C VAL A 10 7.83 -14.96 -5.21
N ALA A 11 6.52 -15.22 -5.24
CA ALA A 11 5.63 -14.43 -4.39
C ALA A 11 5.89 -14.83 -2.93
N ILE A 12 6.91 -14.23 -2.29
CA ILE A 12 7.13 -14.37 -0.86
C ILE A 12 6.02 -13.60 -0.19
N MET A 13 4.91 -14.29 0.10
CA MET A 13 3.80 -13.73 0.84
C MET A 13 4.23 -13.54 2.30
N VAL A 14 4.96 -12.47 2.56
CA VAL A 14 5.33 -12.08 3.93
C VAL A 14 4.10 -11.53 4.62
N ASN A 15 3.83 -12.00 5.83
CA ASN A 15 2.74 -11.47 6.63
C ASN A 15 2.95 -9.97 6.87
N ARG A 16 1.95 -9.15 6.52
CA ARG A 16 1.96 -7.70 6.77
C ARG A 16 2.35 -7.33 8.20
N ALA A 17 1.93 -8.10 9.20
CA ALA A 17 2.28 -7.85 10.60
C ALA A 17 3.79 -7.94 10.86
N VAL A 18 4.51 -8.76 10.07
CA VAL A 18 5.97 -8.85 10.09
C VAL A 18 6.58 -7.61 9.45
N LEU A 19 6.09 -7.19 8.28
CA LEU A 19 6.60 -6.00 7.58
C LEU A 19 6.27 -4.69 8.32
N ALA A 20 5.17 -4.64 9.07
CA ALA A 20 4.80 -3.53 9.94
C ALA A 20 5.63 -3.48 11.24
N HIS A 21 6.47 -4.48 11.50
CA HIS A 21 7.27 -4.55 12.71
C HIS A 21 8.34 -3.45 12.74
N ARG A 22 8.71 -3.01 13.97
CA ARG A 22 9.70 -1.96 14.19
C ARG A 22 11.06 -2.23 13.53
N LEU A 23 11.42 -3.50 13.35
CA LEU A 23 12.66 -3.88 12.66
C LEU A 23 12.67 -3.46 11.20
N PHE A 24 11.51 -3.40 10.55
CA PHE A 24 11.35 -2.98 9.16
C PHE A 24 10.95 -1.50 9.05
N THR A 25 9.93 -1.06 9.79
CA THR A 25 9.40 0.32 9.66
C THR A 25 10.10 1.36 10.54
N GLY A 26 10.84 0.93 11.57
CA GLY A 26 11.45 1.80 12.58
C GLY A 26 10.47 2.25 13.67
N LEU A 27 9.17 2.06 13.47
CA LEU A 27 8.10 2.54 14.35
C LEU A 27 7.56 1.43 15.25
N SER A 28 7.11 1.81 16.45
CA SER A 28 6.31 0.90 17.28
C SER A 28 4.94 0.68 16.64
N ARG A 29 4.26 -0.43 16.94
CA ARG A 29 2.90 -0.68 16.42
C ARG A 29 1.93 0.45 16.75
N ARG A 30 2.06 1.04 17.95
CA ARG A 30 1.24 2.17 18.40
C ARG A 30 1.52 3.43 17.58
N HIS A 31 2.79 3.78 17.37
CA HIS A 31 3.13 4.94 16.52
C HIS A 31 2.69 4.74 15.08
N LEU A 32 2.80 3.52 14.55
CA LEU A 32 2.28 3.20 13.22
C LEU A 32 0.76 3.36 13.16
N ALA A 33 0.02 2.96 14.20
CA ALA A 33 -1.43 3.14 14.27
C ALA A 33 -1.82 4.63 14.31
N CYS A 34 -1.17 5.44 15.15
CA CYS A 34 -1.40 6.89 15.17
C CYS A 34 -1.12 7.53 13.81
N LEU A 35 -0.02 7.15 13.15
CA LEU A 35 0.33 7.65 11.82
C LEU A 35 -0.73 7.26 10.77
N VAL A 36 -1.30 6.06 10.86
CA VAL A 36 -2.40 5.62 9.98
C VAL A 36 -3.65 6.47 10.23
N GLU A 37 -3.99 6.75 11.48
CA GLU A 37 -5.17 7.56 11.84
C GLU A 37 -5.01 9.01 11.34
N GLU A 38 -3.86 9.63 11.58
CA GLU A 38 -3.55 11.00 11.14
C GLU A 38 -3.62 11.16 9.62
N LEU A 39 -3.14 10.15 8.88
CA LEU A 39 -3.06 10.21 7.43
C LEU A 39 -4.28 9.63 6.71
N ALA A 40 -5.22 8.98 7.42
CA ALA A 40 -6.37 8.33 6.81
C ALA A 40 -7.25 9.31 6.03
N GLU A 41 -7.64 10.43 6.64
CA GLU A 41 -8.51 11.43 6.02
C GLU A 41 -7.84 12.16 4.84
N PRO A 42 -6.61 12.72 4.98
CA PRO A 42 -5.90 13.33 3.85
C PRO A 42 -5.70 12.35 2.69
N TRP A 43 -5.42 11.08 2.98
CA TRP A 43 -5.25 10.06 1.97
C TRP A 43 -6.56 9.76 1.23
N GLN A 44 -7.68 9.62 1.95
CA GLN A 44 -8.98 9.38 1.36
C GLN A 44 -9.41 10.54 0.44
N ALA A 45 -9.23 11.78 0.90
CA ALA A 45 -9.51 12.97 0.11
C ALA A 45 -8.66 13.02 -1.17
N GLY A 46 -7.35 12.73 -1.07
CA GLY A 46 -6.45 12.67 -2.23
C GLY A 46 -6.77 11.53 -3.22
N VAL A 47 -7.19 10.36 -2.71
CA VAL A 47 -7.61 9.24 -3.55
C VAL A 47 -8.90 9.57 -4.31
N GLU A 48 -9.90 10.15 -3.66
CA GLU A 48 -11.13 10.53 -4.36
C GLU A 48 -10.88 11.69 -5.33
N GLY A 49 -10.00 12.64 -5.01
CA GLY A 49 -9.57 13.69 -5.94
C GLY A 49 -8.95 13.13 -7.24
N ARG A 50 -8.02 12.17 -7.11
CA ARG A 50 -7.44 11.48 -8.28
C ARG A 50 -8.50 10.71 -9.07
N ARG A 51 -9.44 10.06 -8.39
CA ARG A 51 -10.53 9.32 -9.05
C ARG A 51 -11.53 10.24 -9.73
N HIS A 52 -11.81 11.40 -9.14
CA HIS A 52 -12.63 12.43 -9.74
C HIS A 52 -11.99 12.93 -11.04
N ALA A 53 -10.67 13.17 -11.05
CA ALA A 53 -9.93 13.54 -12.24
C ALA A 53 -9.98 12.46 -13.34
N VAL A 54 -9.81 11.18 -12.97
CA VAL A 54 -9.88 10.05 -13.91
C VAL A 54 -11.30 9.79 -14.42
N ARG A 55 -12.33 9.95 -13.58
CA ARG A 55 -13.74 9.76 -13.96
C ARG A 55 -14.34 10.97 -14.68
N GLY A 56 -13.71 12.15 -14.58
CA GLY A 56 -14.22 13.39 -15.13
C GLY A 56 -15.48 13.94 -14.42
N GLY A 57 -15.74 13.56 -13.16
CA GLY A 57 -16.89 14.08 -12.43
C GLY A 57 -17.29 13.35 -11.13
N ALA A 58 -18.33 13.89 -10.50
CA ALA A 58 -18.86 13.41 -9.22
C ALA A 58 -19.44 11.99 -9.30
N ARG A 59 -19.36 11.28 -8.17
CA ARG A 59 -19.74 9.86 -8.08
C ARG A 59 -21.26 9.66 -8.14
N LYS A 60 -21.73 8.72 -8.98
CA LYS A 60 -23.15 8.35 -9.13
C LYS A 60 -23.66 7.21 -8.23
N ARG A 61 -22.80 6.65 -7.36
CA ARG A 61 -23.14 5.54 -6.43
C ARG A 61 -22.86 5.95 -4.98
N ALA A 62 -23.60 5.40 -4.01
CA ALA A 62 -23.44 5.66 -2.58
C ALA A 62 -22.07 5.19 -2.04
N GLU A 63 -21.49 5.93 -1.09
CA GLU A 63 -20.26 5.56 -0.36
C GLU A 63 -20.37 4.13 0.20
N GLY A 64 -19.29 3.35 0.12
CA GLY A 64 -19.22 2.04 0.76
C GLY A 64 -19.35 0.78 -0.12
N ALA A 65 -19.73 0.89 -1.40
CA ALA A 65 -19.80 -0.29 -2.31
C ALA A 65 -18.42 -0.84 -2.77
N GLY A 66 -17.34 -0.52 -2.06
CA GLY A 66 -15.98 -0.94 -2.37
C GLY A 66 -15.15 -1.12 -1.11
N ALA A 67 -15.20 -2.32 -0.52
CA ALA A 67 -14.30 -2.72 0.54
C ALA A 67 -12.84 -2.80 0.04
N ARG A 68 -11.89 -2.60 0.97
CA ARG A 68 -10.41 -2.80 0.87
C ARG A 68 -9.50 -1.56 0.70
N HIS A 69 -10.00 -0.32 0.76
CA HIS A 69 -9.12 0.85 0.62
C HIS A 69 -8.18 1.09 1.80
N GLN A 70 -8.63 0.84 3.04
CA GLN A 70 -7.77 1.00 4.21
C GLN A 70 -6.59 0.00 4.17
N LEU A 71 -6.82 -1.24 3.73
CA LEU A 71 -5.75 -2.23 3.61
C LEU A 71 -4.67 -1.78 2.61
N VAL A 72 -5.09 -1.30 1.43
CA VAL A 72 -4.16 -0.76 0.41
C VAL A 72 -3.41 0.48 0.92
N PHE A 73 -4.06 1.31 1.73
CA PHE A 73 -3.42 2.47 2.34
C PHE A 73 -2.30 2.04 3.31
N VAL A 74 -2.59 1.14 4.25
CA VAL A 74 -1.56 0.76 5.22
C VAL A 74 -0.43 -0.04 4.58
N ASP A 75 -0.72 -0.87 3.57
CA ASP A 75 0.33 -1.56 2.81
C ASP A 75 1.26 -0.58 2.09
N ARG A 76 0.70 0.48 1.49
CA ARG A 76 1.50 1.56 0.88
C ARG A 76 2.31 2.33 1.91
N LEU A 77 1.74 2.63 3.07
CA LEU A 77 2.45 3.33 4.14
C LEU A 77 3.64 2.49 4.64
N VAL A 78 3.43 1.19 4.86
CA VAL A 78 4.51 0.26 5.24
C VAL A 78 5.56 0.17 4.14
N ALA A 79 5.17 0.10 2.86
CA ALA A 79 6.11 0.09 1.73
C ALA A 79 7.00 1.34 1.73
N THR A 80 6.40 2.53 1.89
CA THR A 80 7.12 3.80 1.92
C THR A 80 8.11 3.86 3.08
N LEU A 81 7.70 3.44 4.29
CA LEU A 81 8.60 3.44 5.45
C LEU A 81 9.79 2.50 5.25
N ILE A 82 9.56 1.31 4.68
CA ILE A 82 10.63 0.36 4.36
C ILE A 82 11.55 0.93 3.29
N HIS A 83 10.99 1.55 2.24
CA HIS A 83 11.76 2.21 1.18
C HIS A 83 12.68 3.29 1.75
N LEU A 84 12.13 4.23 2.53
CA LEU A 84 12.88 5.35 3.11
C LEU A 84 13.98 4.88 4.06
N ARG A 85 13.80 3.75 4.74
CA ARG A 85 14.75 3.25 5.74
C ARG A 85 15.86 2.39 5.14
N HIS A 86 15.54 1.60 4.13
CA HIS A 86 16.44 0.56 3.60
C HIS A 86 16.84 0.77 2.15
N ASP A 87 16.39 1.86 1.52
CA ASP A 87 16.59 2.15 0.10
C ASP A 87 16.15 0.99 -0.82
N LEU A 88 15.20 0.19 -0.34
CA LEU A 88 14.75 -1.03 -1.00
C LEU A 88 14.07 -0.67 -2.33
N PRO A 89 14.47 -1.24 -3.48
CA PRO A 89 13.88 -0.90 -4.76
C PRO A 89 12.39 -1.26 -4.81
N HIS A 90 11.62 -0.45 -5.54
CA HIS A 90 10.16 -0.59 -5.67
C HIS A 90 9.72 -1.98 -6.16
N SER A 91 10.56 -2.65 -6.95
CA SER A 91 10.33 -4.02 -7.42
C SER A 91 10.32 -5.04 -6.28
N VAL A 92 11.20 -4.89 -5.29
CA VAL A 92 11.25 -5.78 -4.11
C VAL A 92 10.07 -5.50 -3.19
N LEU A 93 9.66 -4.24 -3.05
CA LEU A 93 8.48 -3.88 -2.28
C LEU A 93 7.19 -4.44 -2.88
N GLY A 94 7.05 -4.43 -4.22
CA GLY A 94 5.92 -5.05 -4.91
C GLY A 94 5.87 -6.58 -4.77
N LEU A 95 7.00 -7.22 -4.46
CA LEU A 95 7.08 -8.65 -4.18
C LEU A 95 6.64 -8.98 -2.74
N LEU A 96 7.02 -8.13 -1.78
CA LEU A 96 6.78 -8.35 -0.35
C LEU A 96 5.42 -7.85 0.13
N LEU A 97 4.91 -6.79 -0.48
CA LEU A 97 3.64 -6.15 -0.16
C LEU A 97 2.73 -6.27 -1.38
N ARG A 98 1.44 -6.49 -1.15
CA ARG A 98 0.42 -6.47 -2.22
C ARG A 98 0.18 -5.03 -2.72
N VAL A 99 1.23 -4.38 -3.20
CA VAL A 99 1.17 -3.07 -3.87
C VAL A 99 1.03 -3.34 -5.36
N GLY A 100 -0.22 -3.39 -5.82
CA GLY A 100 -0.56 -3.50 -7.24
C GLY A 100 -1.19 -4.84 -7.64
N ALA A 101 -2.52 -4.87 -7.58
CA ALA A 101 -3.36 -5.53 -8.57
C ALA A 101 -4.58 -4.63 -8.79
#